data_AF-A0A914UF48-F1
#
_entry.id   AF-A0A914UF48-F1
#
_cell.length_a   1.000
_cell.length_b   1.000
_cell.length_c   1.000
_cell.angle_alpha   90.00
_cell.angle_beta   90.00
_cell.angle_gamma   90.00
#
_symmetry.space_group_name_H-M   'P 1'
#
loop_
_entity.id
_entity.type
_entity.pdbx_description
1 polymer ?
#
loop_
_entity_poly.entity_id
_entity_poly.type
_entity_poly.pdbx_seq_one_letter_code
_entity_poly.pdbx_strand_id
1 'polypeptide(L)'
;MNKQMSDLFYNIIPFAKILIFNIIVETNLIHSHNNLVGKISDIRNAAMALGGTGIIDDEIRKCENLVEQLLELREPAIDIDKKIEEPLPYIEHMIHDDLLLPKLNNVQTMLDKKRRSLENRAIVETLAPQIKLITANLKQNLDDYETIFTKDLKHQQRSFNDFTQQRHKFEEYNKKIPEGPEGNEIRKIIQENLSRHSNILEKLENVISKEAAAHALFISSKCALEKELSFLNSDITTIESDIDDATLNTLQEQLNPCEMPNRDFKSIVTDWEQTNECFENNPIIYSMKLMKSVE
;
A
#
# COMPACT_ATOMS: atom_id res chain seq x y z
N MET A 1 20.60 -35.07 -91.50
CA MET A 1 19.75 -35.10 -90.30
C MET A 1 20.49 -35.23 -88.97
N ASN A 2 21.76 -35.65 -88.90
CA ASN A 2 22.43 -35.88 -87.60
C ASN A 2 22.95 -34.63 -86.85
N LYS A 3 23.26 -33.53 -87.52
CA LYS A 3 23.87 -32.36 -86.87
C LYS A 3 22.88 -31.58 -86.00
N GLN A 4 21.68 -31.33 -86.52
CA GLN A 4 20.60 -30.64 -85.76
C GLN A 4 20.14 -31.43 -84.54
N MET A 5 20.04 -32.76 -84.61
CA MET A 5 19.73 -33.61 -83.45
C MET A 5 20.87 -33.56 -82.42
N SER A 6 22.12 -33.65 -82.85
CA SER A 6 23.29 -33.54 -81.96
C SER A 6 23.33 -32.18 -81.24
N ASP A 7 23.07 -31.08 -81.95
CA ASP A 7 23.04 -29.73 -81.38
C ASP A 7 21.87 -29.54 -80.40
N LEU A 8 20.73 -30.19 -80.66
CA LEU A 8 19.59 -30.20 -79.74
C LEU A 8 19.93 -30.92 -78.43
N PHE A 9 20.52 -32.11 -78.50
CA PHE A 9 20.95 -32.87 -77.32
C PHE A 9 22.04 -32.14 -76.52
N TYR A 10 22.94 -31.44 -77.21
CA TYR A 10 24.03 -30.67 -76.57
C TYR A 10 23.49 -29.52 -75.71
N ASN A 11 22.36 -28.93 -76.09
CA ASN A 11 21.73 -27.81 -75.35
C ASN A 11 20.70 -28.26 -74.32
N ILE A 12 19.98 -29.38 -74.56
CA ILE A 12 18.94 -29.87 -73.64
C ILE A 12 19.53 -30.48 -72.37
N ILE A 13 20.63 -31.24 -72.48
CA ILE A 13 21.20 -31.95 -71.31
C ILE A 13 21.69 -30.97 -70.23
N PRO A 14 22.45 -29.89 -70.52
CA PRO A 14 22.84 -28.90 -69.52
C PRO A 14 21.65 -28.18 -68.90
N PHE A 15 20.64 -27.82 -69.71
CA PHE A 15 19.42 -27.19 -69.22
C PHE A 15 18.66 -28.11 -68.25
N ALA A 16 18.46 -29.38 -68.62
CA ALA A 16 17.79 -30.36 -67.76
C ALA A 16 18.52 -30.56 -66.43
N LYS A 17 19.87 -30.56 -66.43
CA LYS A 17 20.65 -30.63 -65.19
C LYS A 17 20.42 -29.43 -64.27
N ILE A 18 20.42 -28.22 -64.83
CA ILE A 18 20.16 -26.99 -64.05
C ILE A 18 18.74 -27.02 -63.48
N LEU A 19 17.75 -27.40 -64.29
CA LEU A 19 16.36 -27.49 -63.85
C LEU A 19 16.19 -28.51 -62.72
N ILE A 20 16.75 -29.72 -62.87
CA ILE A 20 16.69 -30.77 -61.81
C ILE A 20 17.36 -30.27 -60.53
N PHE A 21 18.52 -29.61 -60.64
CA PHE A 21 19.21 -29.06 -59.48
C PHE A 21 18.35 -28.01 -58.76
N ASN A 22 17.77 -27.07 -59.50
CA ASN A 22 16.93 -26.02 -58.91
C ASN A 22 15.66 -26.62 -58.28
N ILE A 23 15.05 -27.67 -58.86
CA ILE A 23 13.90 -28.37 -58.27
C ILE A 23 14.27 -28.97 -56.91
N ILE A 24 15.46 -29.59 -56.81
CA ILE A 24 15.95 -30.17 -55.55
C ILE A 24 16.18 -29.07 -54.51
N VAL A 25 16.78 -27.94 -54.90
CA VAL A 25 17.00 -26.79 -54.01
C VAL A 25 15.67 -26.25 -53.50
N GLU A 26 14.69 -26.04 -54.39
CA GLU A 26 13.35 -25.57 -54.01
C GLU A 26 12.62 -26.55 -53.09
N THR A 27 12.69 -27.84 -53.39
CA THR A 27 12.07 -28.88 -52.54
C THR A 27 12.69 -28.88 -51.14
N ASN A 28 14.01 -28.73 -51.03
CA ASN A 28 14.71 -28.64 -49.75
C ASN A 28 14.37 -27.35 -49.00
N LEU A 29 14.21 -26.23 -49.72
CA LEU A 29 13.78 -24.95 -49.15
C LEU A 29 12.39 -25.07 -48.52
N ILE A 30 11.42 -25.64 -49.27
CA ILE A 30 10.06 -25.87 -48.80
C ILE A 30 10.06 -26.79 -47.57
N HIS A 31 10.81 -27.89 -47.61
CA HIS A 31 10.89 -28.82 -46.48
C HIS A 31 11.48 -28.15 -45.22
N SER A 32 12.56 -27.39 -45.38
CA SER A 32 13.23 -26.69 -44.28
C SER A 32 12.34 -25.59 -43.70
N HIS A 33 11.66 -24.84 -44.57
CA HIS A 33 10.70 -23.82 -44.18
C HIS A 33 9.57 -24.41 -43.34
N ASN A 34 8.90 -25.45 -43.84
CA ASN A 34 7.80 -26.09 -43.13
C ASN A 34 8.22 -26.68 -41.78
N ASN A 35 9.46 -27.20 -41.69
CA ASN A 35 10.02 -27.67 -40.42
C ASN A 35 10.16 -26.52 -39.41
N LEU A 36 10.72 -25.38 -39.81
CA LEU A 36 10.82 -24.21 -38.94
C LEU A 36 9.45 -23.64 -38.56
N VAL A 37 8.49 -23.60 -39.48
CA VAL A 37 7.10 -23.21 -39.16
C VAL A 37 6.53 -24.12 -38.08
N GLY A 38 6.72 -25.44 -38.19
CA GLY A 38 6.31 -26.41 -37.17
C GLY A 38 6.91 -26.10 -35.81
N LYS A 39 8.23 -25.94 -35.73
CA LYS A 39 8.93 -25.62 -34.47
C LYS A 39 8.49 -24.29 -33.86
N ILE A 40 8.32 -23.24 -34.67
CA ILE A 40 7.82 -21.94 -34.21
C ILE A 40 6.39 -22.09 -33.65
N SER A 41 5.54 -22.88 -34.32
CA SER A 41 4.18 -23.18 -33.86
C SER A 41 4.18 -23.94 -32.53
N ASP A 42 5.06 -24.93 -32.36
CA ASP A 42 5.18 -25.70 -31.11
C ASP A 42 5.62 -24.80 -29.94
N ILE A 43 6.63 -23.94 -30.15
CA ILE A 43 7.06 -22.95 -29.16
C ILE A 43 5.91 -22.00 -28.81
N ARG A 44 5.18 -21.50 -29.82
CA ARG A 44 4.02 -20.63 -29.61
C ARG A 44 2.94 -21.31 -28.78
N ASN A 45 2.63 -22.58 -29.08
CA ASN A 45 1.63 -23.35 -28.36
C ASN A 45 2.06 -23.59 -26.90
N ALA A 46 3.34 -23.93 -26.68
CA ALA A 46 3.92 -24.04 -25.34
C ALA A 46 3.86 -22.70 -24.58
N ALA A 47 4.16 -21.58 -25.25
CA ALA A 47 4.06 -20.24 -24.67
C ALA A 47 2.63 -19.87 -24.26
N MET A 48 1.62 -20.27 -25.05
CA MET A 48 0.21 -20.07 -24.72
C MET A 48 -0.20 -20.86 -23.47
N ALA A 49 0.38 -22.03 -23.24
CA ALA A 49 0.07 -22.89 -22.11
C ALA A 49 0.71 -22.44 -20.78
N LEU A 50 1.69 -21.52 -20.81
CA LEU A 50 2.28 -20.94 -19.60
C LEU A 50 1.25 -20.12 -18.79
N GLY A 51 1.52 -19.84 -17.51
CA GLY A 51 0.66 -19.01 -16.67
C GLY A 51 -0.57 -19.73 -16.14
N GLY A 52 -0.53 -21.07 -16.08
CA GLY A 52 -1.61 -21.90 -15.54
C GLY A 52 -1.50 -22.04 -14.02
N THR A 53 -1.81 -23.23 -13.51
CA THR A 53 -1.77 -23.61 -12.08
C THR A 53 -0.39 -24.11 -11.63
N GLY A 54 0.66 -23.89 -12.42
CA GLY A 54 2.01 -24.33 -12.09
C GLY A 54 2.66 -23.47 -11.01
N ILE A 55 3.75 -23.99 -10.42
CA ILE A 55 4.64 -23.20 -9.57
C ILE A 55 5.28 -22.10 -10.43
N ILE A 56 5.21 -20.85 -9.97
CA ILE A 56 5.62 -19.69 -10.78
C ILE A 56 7.07 -19.79 -11.24
N ASP A 57 7.99 -20.16 -10.34
CA ASP A 57 9.42 -20.27 -10.69
C ASP A 57 9.67 -21.31 -11.79
N ASP A 58 8.94 -22.42 -11.77
CA ASP A 58 9.00 -23.42 -12.85
C ASP A 58 8.44 -22.88 -14.15
N GLU A 59 7.38 -22.07 -14.12
CA GLU A 59 6.82 -21.43 -15.32
C GLU A 59 7.76 -20.37 -15.90
N ILE A 60 8.45 -19.60 -15.06
CA ILE A 60 9.48 -18.65 -15.49
C ILE A 60 10.62 -19.39 -16.18
N ARG A 61 11.15 -20.45 -15.55
CA ARG A 61 12.22 -21.27 -16.14
C ARG A 61 11.80 -21.92 -17.45
N LYS A 62 10.55 -22.40 -17.56
CA LYS A 62 10.00 -22.90 -18.82
C LYS A 62 9.93 -21.81 -19.88
N CYS A 63 9.54 -20.59 -19.50
CA CYS A 63 9.52 -19.44 -20.40
C CYS A 63 10.92 -19.10 -20.92
N GLU A 64 11.94 -19.14 -20.06
CA GLU A 64 13.34 -18.90 -20.44
C GLU A 64 13.84 -19.95 -21.44
N ASN A 65 13.56 -21.23 -21.19
CA ASN A 65 13.90 -22.31 -22.11
C ASN A 65 13.21 -22.12 -23.49
N LEU A 66 11.94 -21.70 -23.51
CA LEU A 66 11.25 -21.41 -24.77
C LEU A 66 11.88 -20.21 -25.53
N VAL A 67 12.39 -19.20 -24.81
CA VAL A 67 13.12 -18.09 -25.42
C VAL A 67 14.44 -18.57 -26.02
N GLU A 68 15.19 -19.41 -25.31
CA GLU A 68 16.43 -20.01 -25.84
C GLU A 68 16.16 -20.84 -27.09
N GLN A 69 15.14 -21.72 -27.07
CA GLN A 69 14.73 -22.49 -28.23
C GLN A 69 14.34 -21.58 -29.41
N LEU A 70 13.66 -20.46 -29.17
CA LEU A 70 13.29 -19.52 -30.22
C LEU A 70 14.52 -18.80 -30.81
N LEU A 71 15.51 -18.48 -29.97
CA LEU A 71 16.78 -17.87 -30.41
C LEU A 71 17.57 -18.81 -31.32
N GLU A 72 17.58 -20.12 -31.03
CA GLU A 72 18.23 -21.12 -31.88
C GLU A 72 17.62 -21.20 -33.30
N LEU A 73 16.32 -20.86 -33.45
CA LEU A 73 15.64 -20.86 -34.75
C LEU A 73 15.90 -19.59 -35.57
N ARG A 74 16.53 -18.57 -34.99
CA ARG A 74 16.67 -17.25 -35.62
C ARG A 74 17.58 -17.26 -36.83
N GLU A 75 18.80 -17.79 -36.70
CA GLU A 75 19.75 -17.87 -37.82
C GLU A 75 19.22 -18.74 -38.98
N PRO A 76 18.66 -19.95 -38.72
CA PRO A 76 18.00 -20.74 -39.77
C PRO A 76 16.84 -20.00 -40.46
N ALA A 77 16.05 -19.23 -39.71
CA ALA A 77 14.95 -18.44 -40.28
C ALA A 77 15.46 -17.32 -41.19
N ILE A 78 16.52 -16.62 -40.80
CA ILE A 78 17.17 -15.58 -41.63
C ILE A 78 17.67 -16.17 -42.95
N ASP A 79 18.36 -17.31 -42.90
CA ASP A 79 18.90 -17.98 -44.09
C ASP A 79 17.79 -18.43 -45.05
N ILE A 80 16.69 -18.97 -44.52
CA ILE A 80 15.54 -19.38 -45.34
C ILE A 80 14.82 -18.18 -45.95
N ASP A 81 14.53 -17.14 -45.15
CA ASP A 81 13.85 -15.93 -45.66
C ASP A 81 14.68 -15.28 -46.78
N LYS A 82 16.01 -15.22 -46.62
CA LYS A 82 16.92 -14.74 -47.66
C LYS A 82 16.84 -15.60 -48.93
N LYS A 83 16.81 -16.93 -48.79
CA LYS A 83 16.69 -17.87 -49.94
C LYS A 83 15.34 -17.80 -50.65
N ILE A 84 14.28 -17.42 -49.95
CA ILE A 84 12.96 -17.18 -50.53
C ILE A 84 12.98 -15.89 -51.38
N GLU A 85 13.74 -14.88 -50.96
CA GLU A 85 13.92 -13.63 -51.71
C GLU A 85 14.87 -13.76 -52.91
N GLU A 86 15.79 -14.74 -52.89
CA GLU A 86 16.78 -14.97 -53.96
C GLU A 86 16.20 -15.81 -55.11
N PRO A 87 15.92 -15.24 -56.30
CA PRO A 87 15.24 -15.96 -57.36
C PRO A 87 16.09 -17.12 -57.92
N LEU A 88 15.49 -18.31 -57.97
CA LEU A 88 16.08 -19.46 -58.66
C LEU A 88 15.86 -19.36 -60.19
N PRO A 89 16.87 -19.67 -61.02
CA PRO A 89 16.67 -19.71 -62.47
C PRO A 89 15.61 -20.74 -62.88
N TYR A 90 14.69 -20.36 -63.75
CA TYR A 90 13.70 -21.26 -64.36
C TYR A 90 12.69 -21.91 -63.39
N ILE A 91 12.65 -21.49 -62.13
CA ILE A 91 11.71 -21.96 -61.11
C ILE A 91 11.14 -20.76 -60.36
N GLU A 92 9.83 -20.76 -60.14
CA GLU A 92 9.16 -19.83 -59.25
C GLU A 92 9.11 -20.47 -57.85
N HIS A 93 9.51 -19.73 -56.82
CA HIS A 93 9.41 -20.21 -55.44
C HIS A 93 7.96 -20.53 -55.11
N MET A 94 7.68 -21.59 -54.33
CA MET A 94 6.30 -21.85 -53.89
C MET A 94 5.92 -21.03 -52.67
N ILE A 95 6.89 -20.62 -51.86
CA ILE A 95 6.66 -19.84 -50.64
C ILE A 95 6.67 -18.36 -51.01
N HIS A 96 5.51 -17.71 -50.88
CA HIS A 96 5.34 -16.28 -51.14
C HIS A 96 4.82 -15.61 -49.87
N ASP A 97 5.45 -14.50 -49.48
CA ASP A 97 5.03 -13.62 -48.38
C ASP A 97 4.90 -14.27 -46.99
N ASP A 98 5.27 -15.55 -46.83
CA ASP A 98 5.13 -16.29 -45.58
C ASP A 98 6.42 -16.34 -44.75
N LEU A 99 7.10 -15.19 -44.63
CA LEU A 99 8.41 -15.07 -43.98
C LEU A 99 8.41 -15.56 -42.53
N LEU A 100 9.50 -16.21 -42.13
CA LEU A 100 9.68 -16.80 -40.81
C LEU A 100 10.05 -15.76 -39.75
N LEU A 101 10.84 -14.74 -40.10
CA LEU A 101 11.29 -13.70 -39.18
C LEU A 101 10.13 -12.93 -38.51
N PRO A 102 9.08 -12.48 -39.23
CA PRO A 102 7.92 -11.86 -38.60
C PRO A 102 7.21 -12.78 -37.61
N LYS A 103 7.08 -14.08 -37.93
CA LYS A 103 6.48 -15.08 -37.04
C LYS A 103 7.30 -15.26 -35.77
N LEU A 104 8.63 -15.35 -35.92
CA LEU A 104 9.57 -15.49 -34.81
C LEU A 104 9.51 -14.26 -33.88
N ASN A 105 9.50 -13.05 -34.45
CA ASN A 105 9.37 -11.80 -33.68
C ASN A 105 8.02 -11.70 -32.93
N ASN A 106 6.93 -12.20 -33.53
CA ASN A 106 5.63 -12.26 -32.86
C ASN A 106 5.68 -13.17 -31.63
N VAL A 107 6.24 -14.38 -31.77
CA VAL A 107 6.38 -15.32 -30.65
C VAL A 107 7.33 -14.77 -29.58
N GLN A 108 8.42 -14.11 -29.95
CA GLN A 108 9.33 -13.45 -29.00
C GLN A 108 8.58 -12.38 -28.18
N THR A 109 7.82 -11.51 -28.86
CA THR A 109 7.04 -10.46 -28.18
C THR A 109 6.01 -11.06 -27.22
N MET A 110 5.42 -12.19 -27.60
CA MET A 110 4.47 -12.91 -26.76
C MET A 110 5.15 -13.52 -25.53
N LEU A 111 6.31 -14.17 -25.69
CA LEU A 111 7.10 -14.72 -24.59
C LEU A 111 7.57 -13.61 -23.64
N ASP A 112 8.03 -12.47 -24.16
CA ASP A 112 8.45 -11.33 -23.34
C ASP A 112 7.30 -10.79 -22.47
N LYS A 113 6.09 -10.68 -23.06
CA LYS A 113 4.89 -10.29 -22.31
C LYS A 113 4.54 -11.33 -21.24
N LYS A 114 4.65 -12.61 -21.59
CA LYS A 114 4.34 -13.70 -20.66
C LYS A 114 5.32 -13.74 -19.50
N ARG A 115 6.62 -13.60 -19.76
CA ARG A 115 7.66 -13.51 -18.72
C ARG A 115 7.38 -12.38 -17.75
N ARG A 116 7.11 -11.17 -18.25
CA ARG A 116 6.78 -10.02 -17.40
C ARG A 116 5.53 -10.27 -16.54
N SER A 117 4.49 -10.88 -17.12
CA SER A 117 3.28 -11.26 -16.38
C SER A 117 3.58 -12.28 -15.27
N LEU A 118 4.42 -13.29 -15.52
CA LEU A 118 4.84 -14.27 -14.53
C LEU A 118 5.68 -13.64 -13.40
N GLU A 119 6.65 -12.79 -13.75
CA GLU A 119 7.47 -12.03 -12.79
C GLU A 119 6.59 -11.13 -11.91
N ASN A 120 5.64 -10.41 -12.53
CA ASN A 120 4.68 -9.58 -11.80
C ASN A 120 3.83 -10.41 -10.84
N ARG A 121 3.36 -11.59 -11.27
CA ARG A 121 2.61 -12.51 -10.41
C ARG A 121 3.45 -13.03 -9.25
N ALA A 122 4.74 -13.32 -9.46
CA ALA A 122 5.67 -13.72 -8.40
C ALA A 122 5.80 -12.64 -7.30
N ILE A 123 5.95 -11.38 -7.71
CA ILE A 123 6.01 -10.24 -6.78
C ILE A 123 4.72 -10.15 -5.98
N VAL A 124 3.57 -10.26 -6.65
CA VAL A 124 2.25 -10.20 -6.04
C VAL A 124 2.06 -11.34 -5.03
N GLU A 125 2.40 -12.58 -5.36
CA GLU A 125 2.30 -13.73 -4.45
C GLU A 125 3.20 -13.59 -3.22
N THR A 126 4.37 -12.98 -3.37
CA THR A 126 5.30 -12.72 -2.26
C THR A 126 4.77 -11.64 -1.30
N LEU A 127 4.15 -10.59 -1.83
CA LEU A 127 3.66 -9.46 -1.04
C LEU A 127 2.25 -9.67 -0.47
N ALA A 128 1.40 -10.42 -1.16
CA ALA A 128 0.03 -10.72 -0.76
C ALA A 128 -0.13 -11.19 0.71
N PRO A 129 0.65 -12.16 1.22
CA PRO A 129 0.50 -12.61 2.60
C PRO A 129 0.87 -11.52 3.61
N GLN A 130 1.89 -10.71 3.34
CA GLN A 130 2.30 -9.60 4.22
C GLN A 130 1.20 -8.53 4.29
N ILE A 131 0.62 -8.20 3.13
CA ILE A 131 -0.50 -7.24 3.02
C ILE A 131 -1.73 -7.78 3.74
N LYS A 132 -2.05 -9.07 3.59
CA LYS A 132 -3.15 -9.72 4.32
C LYS A 132 -2.94 -9.68 5.83
N LEU A 133 -1.72 -9.92 6.31
CA LEU A 133 -1.40 -9.86 7.75
C LEU A 133 -1.63 -8.46 8.32
N ILE A 134 -1.12 -7.42 7.66
CA ILE A 134 -1.32 -6.04 8.15
C ILE A 134 -2.81 -5.66 8.05
N THR A 135 -3.50 -6.07 7.00
CA THR A 135 -4.96 -5.87 6.87
C THR A 135 -5.73 -6.58 7.98
N ALA A 136 -5.33 -7.79 8.36
CA ALA A 136 -5.95 -8.53 9.45
C ALA A 136 -5.70 -7.84 10.80
N ASN A 137 -4.47 -7.37 11.05
CA ASN A 137 -4.16 -6.58 12.24
C ASN A 137 -5.00 -5.30 12.31
N LEU A 138 -5.20 -4.61 11.19
CA LEU A 138 -6.09 -3.44 11.13
C LEU A 138 -7.52 -3.81 11.51
N LYS A 139 -8.04 -4.93 10.99
CA LYS A 139 -9.40 -5.41 11.27
C LYS A 139 -9.57 -5.85 12.72
N GLN A 140 -8.60 -6.54 13.29
CA GLN A 140 -8.64 -6.95 14.69
C GLN A 140 -8.60 -5.72 15.60
N ASN A 141 -7.77 -4.73 15.26
CA ASN A 141 -7.76 -3.47 15.97
C ASN A 141 -9.08 -2.69 15.75
N LEU A 142 -9.82 -2.90 14.64
CA LEU A 142 -11.08 -2.22 14.25
C LEU A 142 -12.17 -2.32 15.31
N ASP A 143 -12.31 -3.51 15.91
CA ASP A 143 -13.25 -3.76 17.01
C ASP A 143 -12.79 -3.11 18.32
N ASP A 144 -11.50 -2.82 18.48
CA ASP A 144 -10.94 -2.11 19.63
C ASP A 144 -10.93 -0.56 19.47
N TYR A 145 -11.14 0.02 18.28
CA TYR A 145 -10.93 1.48 18.08
C TYR A 145 -11.86 2.37 18.86
N GLU A 146 -13.13 2.00 19.02
CA GLU A 146 -14.03 2.80 19.85
C GLU A 146 -13.47 2.93 21.27
N THR A 147 -12.77 1.90 21.76
CA THR A 147 -12.11 1.93 23.06
C THR A 147 -10.76 2.67 23.05
N ILE A 148 -10.07 2.77 21.90
CA ILE A 148 -8.79 3.51 21.81
C ILE A 148 -9.01 4.99 22.11
N PHE A 149 -10.09 5.59 21.60
CA PHE A 149 -10.42 7.00 21.83
C PHE A 149 -10.81 7.31 23.28
N THR A 150 -11.09 6.29 24.09
CA THR A 150 -11.45 6.44 25.52
C THR A 150 -10.33 6.00 26.46
N LYS A 151 -9.20 5.51 25.95
CA LYS A 151 -8.01 5.13 26.74
C LYS A 151 -7.17 6.37 27.07
N ASP A 152 -6.20 6.21 27.98
CA ASP A 152 -5.31 7.30 28.36
C ASP A 152 -4.47 7.84 27.18
N LEU A 153 -3.99 9.08 27.33
CA LEU A 153 -3.20 9.80 26.33
C LEU A 153 -1.96 9.01 25.86
N LYS A 154 -1.31 8.26 26.76
CA LYS A 154 -0.10 7.49 26.43
C LYS A 154 -0.43 6.31 25.52
N HIS A 155 -1.55 5.64 25.74
CA HIS A 155 -2.07 4.60 24.87
C HIS A 155 -2.49 5.17 23.51
N GLN A 156 -3.20 6.30 23.50
CA GLN A 156 -3.59 6.97 22.25
C GLN A 156 -2.39 7.35 21.39
N GLN A 157 -1.33 7.92 21.99
CA GLN A 157 -0.09 8.28 21.29
C GLN A 157 0.66 7.06 20.73
N ARG A 158 0.71 5.95 21.48
CA ARG A 158 1.31 4.70 20.98
C ARG A 158 0.54 4.17 19.78
N SER A 159 -0.79 4.12 19.88
CA SER A 159 -1.65 3.69 18.78
C SER A 159 -1.49 4.60 17.55
N PHE A 160 -1.38 5.91 17.73
CA PHE A 160 -1.11 6.85 16.63
C PHE A 160 0.20 6.53 15.90
N ASN A 161 1.28 6.26 16.65
CA ASN A 161 2.57 5.86 16.06
C ASN A 161 2.48 4.52 15.32
N ASP A 162 1.81 3.52 15.92
CA ASP A 162 1.64 2.20 15.30
C ASP A 162 0.87 2.28 13.98
N PHE A 163 -0.24 3.05 13.93
CA PHE A 163 -1.00 3.26 12.69
C PHE A 163 -0.21 4.05 11.65
N THR A 164 0.62 5.00 12.07
CA THR A 164 1.51 5.73 11.16
C THR A 164 2.53 4.80 10.52
N GLN A 165 3.15 3.91 11.30
CA GLN A 165 4.08 2.91 10.79
C GLN A 165 3.40 1.91 9.83
N GLN A 166 2.19 1.45 10.16
CA GLN A 166 1.43 0.56 9.29
C GLN A 166 1.05 1.25 7.97
N ARG A 167 0.65 2.52 8.00
CA ARG A 167 0.38 3.32 6.80
C ARG A 167 1.61 3.41 5.91
N HIS A 168 2.77 3.73 6.47
CA HIS A 168 4.02 3.79 5.70
C HIS A 168 4.40 2.46 5.06
N LYS A 169 4.18 1.33 5.75
CA LYS A 169 4.38 0.00 5.16
C LYS A 169 3.46 -0.23 3.97
N PHE A 170 2.18 0.13 4.07
CA PHE A 170 1.25 0.05 2.95
C PHE A 170 1.65 0.94 1.77
N GLU A 171 2.14 2.16 2.02
CA GLU A 171 2.67 3.05 0.98
C GLU A 171 3.90 2.43 0.29
N GLU A 172 4.80 1.80 1.06
CA GLU A 172 5.97 1.12 0.52
C GLU A 172 5.58 -0.09 -0.35
N TYR A 173 4.64 -0.93 0.12
CA TYR A 173 4.14 -2.05 -0.67
C TYR A 173 3.43 -1.59 -1.94
N ASN A 174 2.67 -0.50 -1.88
CA ASN A 174 1.99 0.06 -3.05
C ASN A 174 2.99 0.47 -4.15
N LYS A 175 4.17 0.96 -3.78
CA LYS A 175 5.25 1.30 -4.73
C LYS A 175 5.90 0.07 -5.38
N LYS A 176 5.89 -1.08 -4.70
CA LYS A 176 6.51 -2.32 -5.17
C LYS A 176 5.58 -3.18 -6.03
N ILE A 177 4.26 -2.95 -5.97
CA ILE A 177 3.30 -3.75 -6.73
C ILE A 177 3.30 -3.33 -8.20
N PRO A 178 3.46 -4.27 -9.14
CA PRO A 178 3.53 -3.97 -10.57
C PRO A 178 2.22 -3.43 -11.11
N GLU A 179 2.30 -2.50 -12.08
CA GLU A 179 1.15 -2.04 -12.86
C GLU A 179 0.57 -3.17 -13.73
N GLY A 180 -0.77 -3.22 -13.85
CA GLY A 180 -1.46 -4.25 -14.61
C GLY A 180 -2.35 -5.18 -13.78
N PRO A 181 -3.03 -6.14 -14.44
CA PRO A 181 -4.08 -6.96 -13.86
C PRO A 181 -3.61 -7.79 -12.66
N GLU A 182 -2.36 -8.26 -12.66
CA GLU A 182 -1.79 -9.07 -11.58
C GLU A 182 -1.75 -8.29 -10.25
N GLY A 183 -1.48 -6.98 -10.30
CA GLY A 183 -1.35 -6.12 -9.12
C GLY A 183 -2.60 -5.32 -8.75
N ASN A 184 -3.61 -5.25 -9.64
CA ASN A 184 -4.75 -4.33 -9.49
C ASN A 184 -5.60 -4.62 -8.25
N GLU A 185 -5.93 -5.89 -8.00
CA GLU A 185 -6.73 -6.27 -6.82
C GLU A 185 -6.00 -5.94 -5.52
N ILE A 186 -4.69 -6.21 -5.45
CA ILE A 186 -3.90 -5.90 -4.26
C ILE A 186 -3.77 -4.39 -4.07
N ARG A 187 -3.54 -3.62 -5.14
CA ARG A 187 -3.54 -2.14 -5.07
C ARG A 187 -4.84 -1.60 -4.51
N LYS A 188 -5.98 -2.13 -4.97
CA LYS A 188 -7.30 -1.72 -4.46
C LYS A 188 -7.41 -1.98 -2.96
N ILE A 189 -7.04 -3.17 -2.50
CA ILE A 189 -7.01 -3.52 -1.07
C ILE A 189 -6.11 -2.56 -0.29
N ILE A 190 -4.93 -2.24 -0.81
CA ILE A 190 -4.01 -1.29 -0.17
C ILE A 190 -4.64 0.10 -0.09
N GLN A 191 -5.22 0.60 -1.18
CA GLN A 191 -5.86 1.91 -1.21
C GLN A 191 -7.00 2.00 -0.19
N GLU A 192 -7.86 0.99 -0.13
CA GLU A 192 -8.93 0.92 0.88
C GLU A 192 -8.37 0.96 2.31
N ASN A 193 -7.29 0.21 2.58
CA ASN A 193 -6.64 0.21 3.88
C ASN A 193 -5.97 1.56 4.18
N LEU A 194 -5.28 2.18 3.22
CA LEU A 194 -4.67 3.50 3.39
C LEU A 194 -5.71 4.55 3.76
N SER A 195 -6.88 4.55 3.09
CA SER A 195 -7.99 5.44 3.43
C SER A 195 -8.50 5.20 4.85
N ARG A 196 -8.62 3.94 5.29
CA ARG A 196 -9.00 3.61 6.68
C ARG A 196 -7.97 4.13 7.69
N HIS A 197 -6.67 3.90 7.44
CA HIS A 197 -5.61 4.39 8.32
C HIS A 197 -5.62 5.91 8.43
N SER A 198 -5.79 6.63 7.31
CA SER A 198 -5.84 8.09 7.32
C SER A 198 -7.01 8.62 8.17
N ASN A 199 -8.21 8.02 8.04
CA ASN A 199 -9.37 8.41 8.85
C ASN A 199 -9.12 8.19 10.36
N ILE A 200 -8.54 7.05 10.71
CA ILE A 200 -8.19 6.71 12.09
C ILE A 200 -7.16 7.70 12.67
N LEU A 201 -6.10 7.98 11.91
CA LEU A 201 -5.04 8.89 12.33
C LEU A 201 -5.58 10.30 12.55
N GLU A 202 -6.42 10.80 11.65
CA GLU A 202 -7.08 12.11 11.79
C GLU A 202 -7.92 12.19 13.06
N LYS A 203 -8.70 11.14 13.38
CA LYS A 203 -9.48 11.09 14.61
C LYS A 203 -8.60 11.06 15.86
N LEU A 204 -7.53 10.26 15.87
CA LEU A 204 -6.61 10.18 17.00
C LEU A 204 -5.88 11.50 17.22
N GLU A 205 -5.43 12.15 16.15
CA GLU A 205 -4.78 13.47 16.21
C GLU A 205 -5.71 14.51 16.83
N ASN A 206 -6.99 14.52 16.46
CA ASN A 206 -7.99 15.43 17.02
C ASN A 206 -8.22 15.19 18.52
N VAL A 207 -8.37 13.94 18.95
CA VAL A 207 -8.56 13.59 20.38
C VAL A 207 -7.33 13.95 21.20
N ILE A 208 -6.14 13.54 20.76
CA ILE A 208 -4.86 13.85 21.43
C ILE A 208 -4.67 15.37 21.54
N SER A 209 -4.97 16.12 20.48
CA SER A 209 -4.84 17.58 20.48
C SER A 209 -5.81 18.25 21.45
N LYS A 210 -7.05 17.77 21.55
CA LYS A 210 -8.05 18.27 22.51
C LYS A 210 -7.64 17.98 23.95
N GLU A 211 -7.17 16.77 24.24
CA GLU A 211 -6.67 16.40 25.57
C GLU A 211 -5.46 17.25 25.96
N ALA A 212 -4.52 17.44 25.04
CA ALA A 212 -3.35 18.31 25.26
C ALA A 212 -3.76 19.77 25.54
N ALA A 213 -4.73 20.31 24.80
CA ALA A 213 -5.27 21.65 25.02
C ALA A 213 -5.98 21.77 26.37
N ALA A 214 -6.78 20.77 26.76
CA ALA A 214 -7.45 20.74 28.07
C ALA A 214 -6.43 20.68 29.21
N HIS A 215 -5.36 19.88 29.07
CA HIS A 215 -4.28 19.81 30.04
C HIS A 215 -3.51 21.14 30.16
N ALA A 216 -3.26 21.82 29.04
CA ALA A 216 -2.63 23.15 29.04
C ALA A 216 -3.51 24.22 29.73
N LEU A 217 -4.82 24.19 29.50
CA LEU A 217 -5.79 25.05 30.20
C LEU A 217 -5.79 24.76 31.71
N PHE A 218 -5.82 23.48 32.09
CA PHE A 218 -5.75 23.08 33.50
C PHE A 218 -4.48 23.59 34.18
N ILE A 219 -3.31 23.43 33.55
CA ILE A 219 -2.04 23.94 34.08
C ILE A 219 -2.08 25.46 34.24
N SER A 220 -2.62 26.16 33.24
CA SER A 220 -2.74 27.63 33.28
C SER A 220 -3.68 28.10 34.39
N SER A 221 -4.83 27.44 34.57
CA SER A 221 -5.75 27.69 35.68
C SER A 221 -5.11 27.38 37.04
N LYS A 222 -4.37 26.28 37.15
CA LYS A 222 -3.63 25.93 38.36
C LYS A 222 -2.60 27.01 38.71
N CYS A 223 -1.79 27.46 37.76
CA CYS A 223 -0.81 28.52 38.00
C CYS A 223 -1.47 29.85 38.37
N ALA A 224 -2.61 30.18 37.76
CA ALA A 224 -3.38 31.38 38.13
C ALA A 224 -3.88 31.30 39.58
N LEU A 225 -4.46 30.17 39.98
CA LEU A 225 -4.90 29.92 41.36
C LEU A 225 -3.75 29.92 42.36
N GLU A 226 -2.60 29.31 42.03
CA GLU A 226 -1.40 29.33 42.86
C GLU A 226 -0.89 30.77 43.08
N LYS A 227 -0.97 31.62 42.04
CA LYS A 227 -0.61 33.03 42.14
C LYS A 227 -1.57 33.82 43.02
N GLU A 228 -2.89 33.62 42.86
CA GLU A 228 -3.90 34.25 43.71
C GLU A 228 -3.76 33.82 45.18
N LEU A 229 -3.52 32.54 45.43
CA LEU A 229 -3.33 32.00 46.77
C LEU A 229 -2.05 32.55 47.42
N SER A 230 -0.97 32.71 46.64
CA SER A 230 0.26 33.38 47.11
C SER A 230 0.01 34.84 47.49
N PHE A 231 -0.82 35.57 46.73
CA PHE A 231 -1.18 36.96 47.03
C PHE A 231 -2.04 37.06 48.30
N LEU A 232 -3.03 36.17 48.43
CA LEU A 232 -3.87 36.12 49.63
C LEU A 232 -3.04 35.80 50.88
N ASN A 233 -2.10 34.86 50.78
CA ASN A 233 -1.20 34.54 51.89
C ASN A 233 -0.26 35.71 52.23
N SER A 234 0.24 36.47 51.24
CA SER A 234 1.03 37.67 51.55
C SER A 234 0.18 38.72 52.25
N ASP A 235 -1.07 38.93 51.82
CA ASP A 235 -1.98 39.88 52.46
C ASP A 235 -2.28 39.47 53.91
N ILE A 236 -2.52 38.18 54.17
CA ILE A 236 -2.70 37.65 55.52
C ILE A 236 -1.43 37.87 56.36
N THR A 237 -0.25 37.57 55.81
CA THR A 237 1.02 37.74 56.54
C THR A 237 1.30 39.22 56.86
N THR A 238 0.94 40.13 55.96
CA THR A 238 1.04 41.58 56.17
C THR A 238 0.04 42.06 57.22
N ILE A 239 -1.21 41.58 57.18
CA ILE A 239 -2.20 41.89 58.22
C ILE A 239 -1.71 41.36 59.58
N GLU A 240 -1.18 40.15 59.65
CA GLU A 240 -0.63 39.57 60.87
C GLU A 240 0.62 40.32 61.38
N SER A 241 1.42 40.92 60.50
CA SER A 241 2.60 41.72 60.89
C SER A 241 2.26 43.17 61.27
N ASP A 242 1.20 43.73 60.68
CA ASP A 242 0.79 45.13 60.85
C ASP A 242 -0.19 45.33 62.01
N ILE A 243 -0.76 44.25 62.55
CA ILE A 243 -1.52 44.30 63.81
C ILE A 243 -0.52 44.32 64.97
N ASP A 244 -0.39 45.46 65.63
CA ASP A 244 0.29 45.56 66.92
C ASP A 244 -0.58 45.00 68.06
N ASP A 245 0.04 44.58 69.17
CA ASP A 245 -0.66 44.00 70.34
C ASP A 245 -1.73 44.95 70.91
N ALA A 246 -1.60 46.26 70.68
CA ALA A 246 -2.58 47.26 71.10
C ALA A 246 -3.85 47.22 70.24
N THR A 247 -3.71 47.10 68.92
CA THR A 247 -4.82 46.99 67.97
C THR A 247 -5.52 45.64 68.11
N LEU A 248 -4.75 44.58 68.38
CA LEU A 248 -5.28 43.23 68.66
C LEU A 248 -6.14 43.23 69.93
N ASN A 249 -5.66 43.83 71.02
CA ASN A 249 -6.45 44.00 72.26
C ASN A 249 -7.68 44.89 72.07
N THR A 250 -7.60 45.94 71.25
CA THR A 250 -8.73 46.84 70.98
C THR A 250 -9.84 46.13 70.18
N LEU A 251 -9.47 45.29 69.21
CA LEU A 251 -10.42 44.45 68.47
C LEU A 251 -11.02 43.33 69.34
N GLN A 252 -10.23 42.78 70.26
CA GLN A 252 -10.68 41.76 71.22
C GLN A 252 -11.62 42.34 72.29
N GLU A 253 -11.43 43.60 72.69
CA GLU A 253 -12.38 44.36 73.50
C GLU A 253 -13.66 44.73 72.72
N GLN A 254 -13.54 45.05 71.42
CA GLN A 254 -14.71 45.30 70.55
C GLN A 254 -15.50 44.02 70.19
N LEU A 255 -14.91 42.84 70.37
CA LEU A 255 -15.54 41.53 70.20
C LEU A 255 -16.15 40.96 71.50
N ASN A 256 -15.97 41.63 72.65
CA ASN A 256 -16.66 41.30 73.90
C ASN A 256 -18.00 42.06 74.00
N PRO A 257 -19.07 41.38 74.44
CA PRO A 257 -20.20 40.97 73.61
C PRO A 257 -21.09 42.15 73.15
N CYS A 258 -21.32 42.24 71.84
CA CYS A 258 -22.65 42.61 71.37
C CYS A 258 -23.58 41.46 71.77
N GLU A 259 -24.36 41.63 72.85
CA GLU A 259 -25.52 40.79 73.13
C GLU A 259 -26.43 40.79 71.90
N MET A 260 -26.31 39.77 71.06
CA MET A 260 -27.35 39.45 70.07
C MET A 260 -28.38 38.54 70.75
N PRO A 261 -29.69 38.81 70.58
CA PRO A 261 -30.72 37.92 71.09
C PRO A 261 -30.57 36.55 70.44
N ASN A 262 -30.54 35.54 71.31
CA ASN A 262 -30.42 34.11 71.03
C ASN A 262 -31.28 33.68 69.81
N ARG A 263 -30.70 33.69 68.61
CA ARG A 263 -31.26 33.01 67.43
C ARG A 263 -30.56 31.67 67.32
N ASP A 264 -31.37 30.61 67.33
CA ASP A 264 -30.92 29.22 67.28
C ASP A 264 -30.08 28.98 66.01
N PHE A 265 -28.81 28.58 66.18
CA PHE A 265 -27.86 28.27 65.11
C PHE A 265 -28.44 27.30 64.08
N LYS A 266 -29.40 26.46 64.50
CA LYS A 266 -30.12 25.52 63.65
C LYS A 266 -30.91 26.19 62.52
N SER A 267 -31.45 27.40 62.75
CA SER A 267 -32.20 28.16 61.74
C SER A 267 -31.31 28.72 60.64
N ILE A 268 -30.06 29.08 60.98
CA ILE A 268 -29.10 29.69 60.04
C ILE A 268 -28.50 28.62 59.11
N VAL A 269 -28.28 27.41 59.64
CA VAL A 269 -27.78 26.28 58.84
C VAL A 269 -28.80 25.82 57.80
N THR A 270 -30.10 25.82 58.12
CA THR A 270 -31.16 25.46 57.15
C THR A 270 -31.32 26.46 56.01
N ASP A 271 -31.11 27.77 56.25
CA ASP A 271 -31.18 28.78 55.18
C ASP A 271 -29.98 28.71 54.22
N TRP A 272 -28.82 28.25 54.71
CA TRP A 272 -27.60 28.05 53.90
C TRP A 272 -27.65 26.75 53.08
N GLU A 273 -28.24 25.68 53.62
CA GLU A 273 -28.46 24.43 52.88
C GLU A 273 -29.48 24.59 51.74
N GLN A 274 -30.52 25.42 51.93
CA GLN A 274 -31.51 25.72 50.86
C GLN A 274 -30.95 26.58 49.72
N THR A 275 -29.91 27.38 49.96
CA THR A 275 -29.27 28.18 48.91
C THR A 275 -28.23 27.39 48.09
N ASN A 276 -27.76 26.25 48.60
CA ASN A 276 -26.78 25.38 47.91
C ASN A 276 -27.42 24.33 46.98
N GLU A 277 -28.73 24.07 47.06
CA GLU A 277 -29.43 23.19 46.09
C GLU A 277 -29.46 23.78 44.65
N CYS A 278 -29.13 25.06 44.47
CA CYS A 278 -29.07 25.70 43.13
C CYS A 278 -27.74 25.49 42.38
N PHE A 279 -26.70 24.93 43.00
CA PHE A 279 -25.37 24.77 42.38
C PHE A 279 -25.05 23.35 41.88
N GLU A 280 -25.91 22.35 42.13
CA GLU A 280 -25.65 20.96 41.70
C GLU A 280 -25.87 20.68 40.19
N ASN A 281 -26.33 21.65 39.41
CA ASN A 281 -26.55 21.51 37.96
C ASN A 281 -25.50 22.18 37.07
N ASN A 282 -24.30 22.45 37.58
CA ASN A 282 -23.20 22.96 36.75
C ASN A 282 -22.37 21.81 36.14
N PRO A 283 -22.33 21.61 34.80
CA PRO A 283 -21.69 20.46 34.13
C PRO A 283 -20.17 20.34 34.37
N ILE A 284 -19.53 21.37 34.92
CA ILE A 284 -18.08 21.42 35.15
C ILE A 284 -17.68 20.65 36.42
N ILE A 285 -18.60 20.41 37.36
CA ILE A 285 -18.28 19.73 38.64
C ILE A 285 -18.40 18.20 38.53
N TYR A 286 -19.19 17.69 37.58
CA TYR A 286 -19.38 16.24 37.40
C TYR A 286 -18.12 15.51 36.90
N SER A 287 -17.25 16.19 36.16
CA SER A 287 -16.00 15.61 35.65
C SER A 287 -14.91 15.43 36.71
N MET A 288 -14.98 16.16 37.83
CA MET A 288 -14.04 15.99 38.94
C MET A 288 -14.43 14.90 39.94
N LYS A 289 -15.73 14.57 40.07
CA LYS A 289 -16.20 13.51 41.01
C LYS A 289 -15.88 12.09 40.52
N LEU A 290 -15.79 11.86 39.20
CA LEU A 290 -15.48 10.54 38.64
C LEU A 290 -14.00 10.14 38.73
N MET A 291 -13.08 11.10 38.94
CA MET A 291 -11.64 10.81 39.09
C MET A 291 -11.22 10.45 40.54
N LYS A 292 -12.12 10.51 41.52
CA LYS A 292 -11.82 10.14 42.93
C LYS A 292 -12.34 8.76 43.35
N SER A 293 -12.84 7.94 42.42
CA SER A 293 -13.40 6.61 42.70
C SER A 293 -12.51 5.44 42.25
N VAL A 294 -11.25 5.69 41.89
CA VAL A 294 -10.28 4.63 41.58
C VAL A 294 -8.99 4.87 42.37
N GLU A 295 -9.08 4.61 43.67
CA GLU A 295 -8.03 4.02 44.50
C GLU A 295 -8.71 2.97 45.41
#